data_AF-A0A961SFG8-F1
#
_entry.id   AF-A0A961SFG8-F1
#
_cell.length_a   1.000
_cell.length_b   1.000
_cell.length_c   1.000
_cell.angle_alpha   90.00
_cell.angle_beta   90.00
_cell.angle_gamma   90.00
#
_symmetry.space_group_name_H-M   'P 1'
#
loop_
_entity.id
_entity.type
_entity.pdbx_description
1 polymer ?
#
loop_
_entity_poly.entity_id
_entity_poly.type
_entity_poly.pdbx_seq_one_letter_code
_entity_poly.pdbx_strand_id
1 'polypeptide(L)'
;MESPCILVCAIDPKTGFCFGCGRTSAEIANWIRYTAEERREIMDCLCGRLEQVERKPRRMTRRRELAQSRGGMPSRAATFDENTGEG
;
A
#
# COMPACT_ATOMS: atom_id res chain seq x y z
N MET A 1 -8.55 -21.01 5.93
CA MET A 1 -7.80 -20.87 4.67
C MET A 1 -6.97 -19.61 4.78
N GLU A 2 -5.71 -19.73 5.16
CA GLU A 2 -4.81 -18.60 5.39
C GLU A 2 -4.29 -18.09 4.04
N SER A 3 -4.24 -16.78 3.85
CA SER A 3 -3.74 -16.16 2.61
C SER A 3 -2.92 -14.92 2.96
N PRO A 4 -1.69 -14.78 2.46
CA PRO A 4 -0.80 -13.64 2.73
C PRO A 4 -1.14 -12.42 1.86
N CYS A 5 -2.38 -12.32 1.36
CA CYS A 5 -2.78 -11.27 0.43
C CYS A 5 -3.12 -9.96 1.17
N ILE A 6 -2.40 -8.88 0.85
CA ILE A 6 -2.66 -7.53 1.40
C ILE A 6 -3.55 -6.67 0.48
N LEU A 7 -4.35 -7.31 -0.38
CA LEU A 7 -5.20 -6.64 -1.37
C LEU A 7 -4.44 -5.74 -2.36
N VAL A 8 -3.17 -6.07 -2.60
CA VAL A 8 -2.33 -5.47 -3.63
C VAL A 8 -1.98 -6.57 -4.62
N CYS A 9 -2.51 -6.47 -5.84
CA CYS A 9 -2.21 -7.38 -6.93
C CYS A 9 -1.52 -6.62 -8.05
N ALA A 10 -0.20 -6.49 -7.95
CA ALA A 10 0.64 -5.90 -8.97
C ALA A 10 1.89 -6.77 -9.06
N ILE A 11 2.22 -7.26 -10.25
CA ILE A 11 3.38 -8.12 -10.48
C ILE A 11 4.56 -7.26 -10.93
N ASP A 12 5.71 -7.48 -10.34
CA ASP A 12 6.96 -6.90 -10.80
C ASP A 12 7.40 -7.59 -12.10
N PRO A 13 7.52 -6.87 -13.23
CA PRO A 13 7.95 -7.47 -14.49
C PRO A 13 9.41 -7.95 -14.47
N LYS A 14 10.23 -7.52 -13.50
CA LYS A 14 11.63 -7.97 -13.39
C LYS A 14 11.73 -9.32 -12.69
N THR A 15 11.12 -9.45 -11.51
CA THR A 15 11.21 -10.65 -10.68
C THR A 15 10.07 -11.65 -10.90
N GLY A 16 8.94 -11.20 -11.45
CA GLY A 16 7.73 -12.02 -11.61
C GLY A 16 6.93 -12.19 -10.32
N PHE A 17 7.28 -11.49 -9.25
CA PHE A 17 6.60 -11.57 -7.95
C PHE A 17 5.63 -10.42 -7.71
N CYS A 18 4.59 -10.67 -6.92
CA CYS A 18 3.63 -9.67 -6.52
C CYS A 18 4.22 -8.68 -5.50
N PHE A 19 4.12 -7.37 -5.76
CA PHE A 19 4.53 -6.31 -4.82
C PHE A 19 3.85 -6.42 -3.45
N GLY A 20 2.63 -6.97 -3.42
CA GLY A 20 1.85 -7.15 -2.21
C GLY A 20 2.30 -8.34 -1.38
N CYS A 21 2.10 -9.52 -1.94
CA CYS A 21 2.24 -10.79 -1.23
C CYS A 21 3.47 -11.63 -1.63
N GLY A 22 4.31 -11.20 -2.57
CA GLY A 22 5.50 -11.92 -3.00
C GLY A 22 5.24 -13.19 -3.84
N ARG A 23 3.98 -13.46 -4.21
CA ARG A 23 3.59 -14.60 -5.04
C ARG A 23 3.71 -14.33 -6.53
N THR A 24 3.96 -15.37 -7.29
CA THR A 24 3.84 -15.37 -8.75
C THR A 24 2.38 -15.45 -9.19
N SER A 25 2.11 -15.05 -10.44
CA SER A 25 0.78 -15.18 -11.06
C SER A 25 0.28 -16.64 -11.08
N ALA A 26 1.16 -17.60 -11.33
CA ALA A 26 0.84 -19.02 -11.34
C ALA A 26 0.44 -19.54 -9.95
N GLU A 27 1.15 -19.13 -8.90
CA GLU A 27 0.80 -19.51 -7.51
C GLU A 27 -0.52 -18.89 -7.07
N ILE A 28 -0.81 -17.65 -7.50
CA ILE A 28 -2.09 -16.98 -7.22
C ILE A 28 -3.24 -17.74 -7.90
N ALA A 29 -3.08 -18.11 -9.17
CA ALA A 29 -4.11 -18.84 -9.93
C ALA A 29 -4.38 -20.25 -9.35
N ASN A 30 -3.33 -20.93 -8.88
CA ASN A 30 -3.44 -22.29 -8.34
C ASN A 30 -3.69 -22.34 -6.82
N TRP A 31 -3.84 -21.20 -6.15
CA TRP A 31 -3.90 -21.13 -4.68
C TRP A 31 -4.96 -22.02 -4.04
N ILE A 32 -6.14 -22.09 -4.68
CA ILE A 32 -7.28 -22.88 -4.20
C ILE A 32 -7.00 -24.38 -4.30
N ARG A 33 -6.12 -24.79 -5.22
CA ARG A 33 -5.77 -26.20 -5.50
C ARG A 33 -4.67 -26.73 -4.58
N TYR A 34 -3.85 -25.86 -4.00
CA TYR A 34 -2.75 -26.28 -3.13
C TYR A 34 -3.22 -26.87 -1.79
N THR A 35 -2.50 -27.86 -1.28
CA THR A 35 -2.69 -28.45 0.05
C THR A 35 -2.22 -27.50 1.16
N ALA A 36 -2.54 -27.82 2.41
CA ALA A 36 -2.08 -27.01 3.53
C ALA A 36 -0.54 -26.97 3.64
N GLU A 37 0.16 -28.06 3.32
CA GLU A 37 1.64 -28.09 3.33
C GLU A 37 2.22 -27.18 2.26
N GLU A 38 1.80 -27.32 1.00
CA GLU A 38 2.28 -26.50 -0.12
C GLU A 38 2.05 -25.00 0.14
N ARG A 39 0.91 -24.66 0.74
CA ARG A 39 0.60 -23.29 1.13
C ARG A 39 1.59 -22.73 2.15
N ARG A 40 2.04 -23.56 3.10
CA ARG A 40 3.02 -23.21 4.15
C ARG A 40 4.40 -23.00 3.55
N GLU A 41 4.85 -23.91 2.69
CA GLU A 41 6.12 -23.79 1.99
C GLU A 41 6.19 -22.50 1.16
N ILE A 42 5.10 -22.19 0.44
CA ILE A 42 5.02 -20.93 -0.30
C ILE A 42 5.11 -19.74 0.65
N MET A 43 4.42 -19.77 1.80
CA MET A 43 4.44 -18.70 2.81
C MET A 43 5.83 -18.46 3.39
N ASP A 44 6.58 -19.52 3.69
CA ASP A 44 7.94 -19.43 4.24
C ASP A 44 8.90 -18.78 3.24
N CYS A 45 8.70 -19.02 1.94
CA CYS A 45 9.50 -18.42 0.87
C CYS A 45 9.18 -16.93 0.63
N LEU A 46 8.02 -16.41 1.05
CA LEU A 46 7.57 -15.06 0.65
C LEU A 46 8.46 -13.95 1.18
N CYS A 47 9.01 -14.10 2.38
CA CYS A 47 9.84 -13.08 3.00
C CYS A 47 11.07 -12.75 2.12
N GLY A 48 11.83 -13.77 1.69
CA GLY A 48 12.99 -13.58 0.82
C GLY A 48 12.64 -13.16 -0.61
N ARG A 49 11.41 -13.44 -1.08
CA ARG A 49 10.94 -12.93 -2.38
C ARG A 49 10.60 -11.45 -2.31
N LEU A 50 10.01 -10.99 -1.20
CA LEU A 50 9.67 -9.58 -1.00
C LEU A 50 10.90 -8.67 -0.92
N GLU A 51 12.03 -9.17 -0.42
CA GLU A 51 13.30 -8.44 -0.43
C GLU A 51 13.82 -8.14 -1.84
N GLN A 52 13.50 -9.00 -2.81
CA GLN A 52 13.89 -8.81 -4.21
C GLN A 52 12.99 -7.81 -4.95
N VAL A 53 11.81 -7.54 -4.40
CA VAL A 53 10.80 -6.70 -5.05
C VAL A 53 10.94 -5.25 -4.59
N GLU A 54 11.42 -4.39 -5.47
CA GLU A 54 11.51 -2.95 -5.20
C GLU A 54 10.10 -2.32 -5.18
N ARG A 55 9.57 -2.04 -3.99
CA ARG A 55 8.27 -1.38 -3.82
C ARG A 55 8.35 0.09 -4.19
N LYS A 56 7.96 0.42 -5.43
CA LYS A 56 7.74 1.82 -5.80
C LYS A 56 6.57 2.40 -5.00
N PRO A 57 6.71 3.62 -4.44
CA PRO A 57 5.62 4.26 -3.71
C PRO A 57 4.39 4.37 -4.61
N ARG A 58 3.21 4.19 -4.01
CA ARG A 58 1.94 4.34 -4.74
C ARG A 58 1.93 5.68 -5.45
N ARG A 59 1.59 5.67 -6.74
CA ARG A 59 1.41 6.88 -7.56
C ARG A 59 0.61 7.89 -6.75
N MET A 60 1.22 9.05 -6.48
CA MET A 60 0.54 10.09 -5.74
C MET A 60 -0.69 10.53 -6.52
N THR A 61 -1.80 10.66 -5.82
CA THR A 61 -2.96 11.31 -6.43
C THR A 61 -2.64 12.79 -6.58
N ARG A 62 -3.14 13.41 -7.65
CA ARG A 62 -2.95 14.85 -7.91
C ARG A 62 -3.31 15.72 -6.69
N ARG A 63 -4.35 15.31 -5.94
CA ARG A 63 -4.74 15.96 -4.67
C ARG A 63 -3.65 15.88 -3.61
N ARG A 64 -3.02 14.72 -3.43
CA ARG A 64 -1.96 14.50 -2.43
C ARG A 64 -0.66 15.21 -2.82
N GLU A 65 -0.39 15.34 -4.10
CA GLU A 65 0.74 16.09 -4.65
C GLU A 65 0.58 17.59 -4.39
N LEU A 66 -0.59 18.17 -4.72
CA LEU A 66 -0.92 19.58 -4.43
C LEU A 66 -0.92 19.92 -2.93
N ALA A 67 -1.25 18.95 -2.07
CA ALA A 67 -1.22 19.13 -0.61
C ALA A 67 0.21 19.11 -0.03
N GLN A 68 1.17 18.46 -0.70
CA GLN A 68 2.58 18.42 -0.25
C GLN A 68 3.37 19.62 -0.75
N SER A 69 3.07 20.13 -1.95
CA SER A 69 3.71 21.34 -2.48
C SER A 69 3.29 22.60 -1.71
N ARG A 70 2.13 22.57 -1.06
CA ARG A 70 1.69 23.57 -0.08
C ARG A 70 2.13 23.13 1.31
N GLY A 71 3.39 23.39 1.66
CA GLY A 71 3.95 23.11 2.99
C GLY A 71 2.95 23.43 4.10
N GLY A 72 2.69 22.43 4.95
CA GLY A 72 1.58 22.42 5.90
C GLY A 72 1.41 23.74 6.64
N MET A 73 0.26 24.39 6.43
CA MET A 73 -0.14 25.56 7.22
C MET A 73 -1.04 25.07 8.36
N PRO A 74 -0.70 25.39 9.63
CA PRO A 74 -1.53 25.00 10.76
C PRO A 74 -2.89 25.69 10.65
N SER A 75 -3.92 24.92 10.99
CA SER A 75 -5.29 25.36 11.21
C SER A 75 -5.33 26.65 12.03
N ARG A 76 -5.49 27.81 11.36
CA ARG A 76 -5.85 29.08 12.01
C ARG A 76 -7.33 29.02 12.39
N ALA A 77 -7.60 28.39 13.53
CA ALA A 77 -8.66 28.87 14.40
C ALA A 77 -8.22 30.24 14.94
N ALA A 78 -8.55 31.31 14.21
CA ALA A 78 -8.54 32.66 14.74
C ALA A 78 -10.00 33.08 14.79
N THR A 79 -10.54 33.01 16.00
CA THR A 79 -11.89 33.36 16.41
C THR A 79 -12.22 34.81 16.07
N PHE A 80 -13.37 34.97 15.42
CA PHE A 80 -14.35 36.07 15.51
C PHE A 80 -13.88 37.35 16.24
N ASP A 81 -13.70 38.43 15.48
CA ASP A 81 -13.48 39.79 15.98
C ASP A 81 -14.85 40.40 16.32
N GLU A 82 -15.19 40.42 17.61
CA GLU A 82 -16.40 41.02 18.15
C GLU A 82 -16.05 42.42 18.68
N ASN A 83 -16.16 43.45 17.84
CA ASN A 83 -16.03 44.83 18.28
C ASN A 83 -16.94 45.79 17.49
N THR A 84 -18.21 45.86 17.90
CA THR A 84 -19.07 47.01 17.62
C THR A 84 -19.72 47.43 18.93
N GLY A 85 -19.03 48.30 19.67
CA GLY A 85 -19.56 49.03 20.82
C GLY A 85 -19.14 50.49 20.73
N GLU A 86 -20.01 51.34 20.21
CA GLU A 86 -19.97 52.78 20.44
C GLU A 86 -21.38 53.23 20.82
N GLY A 87 -21.48 53.80 22.03
CA GLY A 87 -22.62 54.54 22.55
C GLY A 87 -22.17 55.93 22.95
#